data_AF-A0A8E0RW63-F1
#
_entry.id   AF-A0A8E0RW63-F1
#
_cell.length_a   1.000
_cell.length_b   1.000
_cell.length_c   1.000
_cell.angle_alpha   90.00
_cell.angle_beta   90.00
_cell.angle_gamma   90.00
#
_symmetry.space_group_name_H-M   'P 1'
#
loop_
_entity.id
_entity.type
_entity.pdbx_description
1 polymer ?
#
loop_
_entity_poly.entity_id
_entity_poly.type
_entity_poly.pdbx_seq_one_letter_code
_entity_poly.pdbx_strand_id
1 'polypeptide(L)'
;MGLRLVEDYLARGNPGRCNDFRETANALVKGFKIFLGITPTVTKMSAGGDEFSLILENNPLTEFVDLPPEHPKLLYSNVLVGAIRGALHNVQLEVEAKFVQDQLRGDQVNEIRVKFISRNKEVVAGDD
;
A
#
# COMPACT_ATOMS: atom_id res chain seq x y z
N MET A 1 11.77 -1.44 -4.02
CA MET A 1 10.75 -1.55 -5.10
C MET A 1 9.81 -0.36 -5.09
N GLY A 2 9.12 -0.05 -3.97
CA GLY A 2 8.21 1.10 -3.85
C GLY A 2 8.80 2.47 -4.27
N LEU A 3 10.06 2.77 -3.90
CA LEU A 3 10.75 4.02 -4.24
C LEU A 3 10.83 4.30 -5.75
N ARG A 4 11.12 3.28 -6.58
CA ARG A 4 11.17 3.46 -8.05
C ARG A 4 9.78 3.45 -8.68
N LEU A 5 8.84 2.71 -8.09
CA LEU A 5 7.45 2.68 -8.58
C LEU A 5 6.77 4.03 -8.45
N VAL A 6 7.02 4.74 -7.35
CA VAL A 6 6.47 6.08 -7.16
C VAL A 6 7.08 7.09 -8.14
N GLU A 7 8.36 6.97 -8.51
CA GLU A 7 8.94 7.81 -9.57
C GLU A 7 8.21 7.63 -10.91
N ASP A 8 7.95 6.39 -11.34
CA ASP A 8 7.15 6.12 -12.56
C ASP A 8 5.71 6.62 -12.43
N TYR A 9 5.10 6.47 -11.25
CA TYR A 9 3.77 6.99 -10.97
C TYR A 9 3.72 8.52 -11.14
N LEU A 10 4.71 9.25 -10.60
CA LEU A 10 4.82 10.70 -10.71
C LEU A 10 5.12 11.15 -12.14
N ALA A 11 6.00 10.44 -12.85
CA ALA A 11 6.37 10.75 -14.23
C ALA A 11 5.17 10.69 -15.20
N ARG A 12 4.12 9.93 -14.85
CA ARG A 12 2.84 9.88 -15.56
C ARG A 12 1.89 11.06 -15.25
N GLY A 13 2.37 12.09 -14.55
CA GLY A 13 1.58 13.28 -14.19
C GLY A 13 0.62 13.07 -13.02
N ASN A 14 0.81 12.02 -12.22
CA ASN A 14 -0.02 11.78 -11.04
C ASN A 14 0.45 12.62 -9.84
N PRO A 15 -0.46 12.94 -8.89
CA PRO A 15 -0.10 13.73 -7.73
C PRO A 15 0.91 12.98 -6.84
N GLY A 16 1.93 13.70 -6.36
CA GLY A 16 2.89 13.15 -5.41
C GLY A 16 2.49 13.35 -3.97
N ARG A 17 2.59 14.58 -3.49
CA ARG A 17 2.23 14.89 -2.10
C ARG A 17 0.73 15.11 -2.00
N CYS A 18 0.08 14.27 -1.20
CA CYS A 18 -1.35 14.40 -0.88
C CYS A 18 -1.56 15.31 0.34
N ASN A 19 -2.67 16.04 0.35
CA ASN A 19 -3.02 16.98 1.42
C ASN A 19 -3.45 16.23 2.68
N ASP A 20 -4.28 15.20 2.50
CA ASP A 20 -4.80 14.35 3.56
C ASP A 20 -4.65 12.86 3.23
N PHE A 21 -4.95 12.00 4.21
CA PHE A 21 -4.77 10.56 4.06
C PHE A 21 -5.87 9.89 3.22
N ARG A 22 -6.98 10.59 2.96
CA ARG A 22 -8.03 10.12 2.05
C ARG A 22 -7.59 10.28 0.60
N GLU A 23 -6.96 11.40 0.25
CA GLU A 23 -6.28 11.57 -1.03
C GLU A 23 -5.19 10.51 -1.22
N THR A 24 -4.41 10.22 -0.17
CA THR A 24 -3.41 9.13 -0.20
C THR A 24 -4.04 7.78 -0.50
N ALA A 25 -5.19 7.45 0.12
CA ALA A 25 -5.91 6.22 -0.16
C ALA A 25 -6.33 6.12 -1.63
N ASN A 26 -6.87 7.20 -2.20
CA ASN A 26 -7.25 7.28 -3.61
C ASN A 26 -6.04 7.16 -4.55
N ALA A 27 -4.90 7.77 -4.20
CA ALA A 27 -3.66 7.64 -4.95
C ALA A 27 -3.13 6.19 -4.95
N LEU A 28 -3.21 5.49 -3.81
CA LEU A 28 -2.89 4.06 -3.75
C LEU A 28 -3.80 3.25 -4.66
N VAL A 29 -5.12 3.45 -4.62
CA VAL A 29 -6.07 2.75 -5.51
C VAL A 29 -5.68 2.94 -6.98
N LYS A 30 -5.33 4.17 -7.38
CA LYS A 30 -4.86 4.46 -8.73
C LYS A 30 -3.54 3.74 -9.05
N GLY A 31 -2.60 3.72 -8.12
CA GLY A 31 -1.34 2.99 -8.25
C GLY A 31 -1.55 1.49 -8.45
N PHE A 32 -2.42 0.86 -7.65
CA PHE A 32 -2.79 -0.55 -7.80
C PHE A 32 -3.37 -0.83 -9.20
N LYS A 33 -4.23 0.06 -9.71
CA LYS A 33 -4.78 -0.07 -11.05
C LYS A 33 -3.72 0.02 -12.14
N ILE A 34 -2.76 0.94 -12.01
CA ILE A 34 -1.68 1.13 -12.98
C ILE A 34 -0.70 -0.06 -12.99
N PHE A 35 -0.30 -0.55 -11.82
CA PHE A 35 0.80 -1.52 -11.71
C PHE A 35 0.35 -2.99 -11.62
N LEU A 36 -0.85 -3.25 -11.12
CA LEU A 36 -1.38 -4.61 -10.92
C LEU A 36 -2.70 -4.86 -11.64
N GLY A 37 -3.29 -3.85 -12.30
CA GLY A 37 -4.55 -3.98 -13.02
C GLY A 37 -5.78 -4.14 -12.12
N ILE A 38 -5.64 -3.99 -10.80
CA ILE A 38 -6.73 -4.16 -9.83
C ILE A 38 -7.12 -2.84 -9.17
N THR A 39 -8.37 -2.73 -8.74
CA THR A 39 -8.88 -1.54 -8.06
C THR A 39 -9.34 -1.93 -6.65
N PRO A 40 -8.48 -1.81 -5.62
CA PRO A 40 -8.87 -2.12 -4.25
C PRO A 40 -9.95 -1.17 -3.74
N THR A 41 -10.78 -1.66 -2.82
CA THR A 41 -11.81 -0.87 -2.15
C THR A 41 -11.25 -0.29 -0.85
N VAL A 42 -11.35 1.04 -0.69
CA VAL A 42 -10.96 1.73 0.56
C VAL A 42 -12.09 1.59 1.59
N THR A 43 -11.78 1.08 2.77
CA THR A 43 -12.75 0.86 3.85
C THR A 43 -12.15 1.23 5.21
N LYS A 44 -12.97 1.16 6.27
CA LYS A 44 -12.54 1.30 7.68
C LYS A 44 -11.67 2.54 7.94
N MET A 45 -11.97 3.67 7.30
CA MET A 45 -11.29 4.94 7.58
C MET A 45 -11.51 5.31 9.05
N SER A 46 -10.44 5.60 9.78
CA SER A 46 -10.52 6.02 11.18
C SER A 46 -11.19 7.38 11.31
N ALA A 47 -11.81 7.66 12.46
CA ALA A 47 -12.40 8.97 12.74
C ALA A 47 -11.34 10.09 12.71
N GLY A 48 -10.09 9.78 13.08
CA GLY A 48 -8.96 10.69 12.99
C GLY A 48 -8.43 10.92 11.56
N GLY A 49 -8.92 10.14 10.58
CA GLY A 49 -8.46 10.24 9.19
C GLY A 49 -7.00 9.85 8.98
N ASP A 50 -6.43 9.06 9.90
CA ASP A 50 -5.02 8.65 9.94
C ASP A 50 -4.82 7.17 9.63
N GLU A 51 -5.90 6.42 9.38
CA GLU A 51 -5.83 4.98 9.11
C GLU A 51 -6.96 4.53 8.20
N PHE A 52 -6.68 3.64 7.25
CA PHE A 52 -7.69 3.01 6.41
C PHE A 52 -7.28 1.58 6.02
N SER A 53 -8.22 0.85 5.45
CA SER A 53 -7.98 -0.49 4.91
C SER A 53 -8.18 -0.51 3.40
N LEU A 54 -7.30 -1.23 2.69
CA LEU A 54 -7.47 -1.61 1.30
C LEU A 54 -7.94 -3.06 1.24
N ILE A 55 -9.10 -3.28 0.64
CA ILE A 55 -9.63 -4.61 0.36
C ILE A 55 -9.27 -4.97 -1.08
N LEU A 56 -8.54 -6.08 -1.24
CA LEU A 56 -8.17 -6.64 -2.53
C LEU A 56 -9.14 -7.80 -2.81
N GLU A 57 -10.20 -7.53 -3.58
CA GLU A 57 -11.18 -8.57 -3.94
C GLU A 57 -10.53 -9.68 -4.78
N ASN A 58 -9.70 -9.29 -5.75
CA ASN A 58 -8.88 -10.19 -6.54
C ASN A 58 -7.42 -9.81 -6.36
N ASN A 59 -6.59 -10.76 -5.90
CA ASN A 59 -5.15 -10.59 -5.78
C ASN A 59 -4.44 -11.43 -6.86
N PRO A 60 -3.92 -10.80 -7.94
CA PRO A 60 -3.31 -11.53 -9.06
C PRO A 60 -2.03 -12.28 -8.66
N LEU A 61 -1.42 -11.92 -7.52
CA LEU A 61 -0.22 -12.59 -7.03
C LEU A 61 -0.51 -13.98 -6.44
N THR A 62 -1.77 -14.27 -6.10
CA THR A 62 -2.16 -15.48 -5.37
C THR A 62 -3.16 -16.36 -6.12
N GLU A 63 -3.48 -16.05 -7.38
CA GLU A 63 -4.51 -16.77 -8.16
C GLU A 63 -4.24 -18.27 -8.31
N PHE A 64 -2.96 -18.67 -8.37
CA PHE A 64 -2.53 -20.06 -8.52
C PHE A 64 -1.61 -20.52 -7.38
N VAL A 65 -1.77 -19.93 -6.20
CA VAL A 65 -0.91 -20.19 -5.05
C VAL A 65 -1.73 -20.89 -3.98
N ASP A 66 -1.24 -22.04 -3.52
CA ASP A 66 -1.69 -22.68 -2.29
C ASP A 66 -0.53 -22.66 -1.28
N LEU A 67 -0.82 -22.33 -0.01
CA LEU A 67 0.21 -22.35 1.02
C LEU A 67 0.54 -23.78 1.45
N PRO A 68 1.84 -24.13 1.53
CA PRO A 68 2.26 -25.41 2.11
C PRO A 68 1.80 -25.52 3.57
N PRO A 69 1.38 -26.71 4.04
CA PRO A 69 0.95 -26.93 5.42
C PRO A 69 2.01 -26.56 6.47
N GLU A 70 3.30 -26.58 6.10
CA GLU A 70 4.42 -26.22 6.98
C GLU A 70 4.55 -24.70 7.18
N HIS A 71 3.89 -23.89 6.35
CA HIS A 71 4.00 -22.43 6.34
C HIS A 71 2.64 -21.70 6.40
N PRO A 72 1.74 -22.04 7.35
CA PRO A 72 0.38 -21.48 7.41
C PRO A 72 0.33 -20.00 7.83
N LYS A 73 1.46 -19.44 8.25
CA LYS A 73 1.60 -18.04 8.69
C LYS A 73 2.30 -17.17 7.64
N LEU A 74 2.68 -17.72 6.49
CA LEU A 74 3.36 -16.97 5.45
C LEU A 74 2.41 -15.90 4.89
N LEU A 75 2.87 -14.65 4.86
CA LEU A 75 2.22 -13.57 4.15
C LEU A 75 2.81 -13.50 2.75
N TYR A 76 2.24 -14.26 1.81
CA TYR A 76 2.79 -14.41 0.47
C TYR A 76 2.92 -13.06 -0.24
N SER A 77 1.88 -12.23 -0.14
CA SER A 77 1.82 -10.92 -0.81
C SER A 77 2.43 -9.78 0.00
N ASN A 78 3.27 -10.06 1.00
CA ASN A 78 3.86 -9.01 1.85
C ASN A 78 4.75 -8.02 1.08
N VAL A 79 5.14 -8.35 -0.16
CA VAL A 79 5.78 -7.41 -1.09
C VAL A 79 4.91 -6.18 -1.37
N LEU A 80 3.57 -6.31 -1.38
CA LEU A 80 2.63 -5.20 -1.58
C LEU A 80 2.70 -4.20 -0.42
N VAL A 81 2.79 -4.72 0.81
CA VAL A 81 2.99 -3.91 2.02
C VAL A 81 4.29 -3.13 1.95
N GLY A 82 5.40 -3.79 1.55
CA GLY A 82 6.68 -3.13 1.35
C GLY A 82 6.66 -2.08 0.24
N ALA A 83 5.92 -2.33 -0.85
CA ALA A 83 5.75 -1.37 -1.94
C ALA A 83 5.00 -0.12 -1.50
N ILE A 84 3.88 -0.26 -0.76
CA ILE A 84 3.12 0.85 -0.20
C ILE A 84 4.01 1.70 0.71
N ARG A 85 4.69 1.08 1.68
CA ARG A 85 5.59 1.79 2.61
C ARG A 85 6.68 2.55 1.86
N GLY A 86 7.36 1.89 0.92
CA GLY A 86 8.44 2.52 0.17
C GLY A 86 7.97 3.65 -0.75
N ALA A 87 6.78 3.52 -1.36
CA ALA A 87 6.22 4.56 -2.22
C ALA A 87 5.81 5.80 -1.39
N LEU A 88 5.13 5.59 -0.27
CA LEU A 88 4.68 6.68 0.60
C LEU A 88 5.85 7.37 1.31
N HIS A 89 6.89 6.63 1.66
CA HIS A 89 8.12 7.21 2.21
C HIS A 89 8.76 8.23 1.24
N ASN A 90 8.77 7.97 -0.07
CA ASN A 90 9.35 8.89 -1.06
C ASN A 90 8.58 10.22 -1.19
N VAL A 91 7.29 10.21 -0.86
CA VAL A 91 6.45 11.42 -0.81
C VAL A 91 6.32 11.96 0.63
N GLN A 92 7.31 11.65 1.47
CA GLN A 92 7.49 12.19 2.81
C GLN A 92 6.40 11.78 3.80
N LEU A 93 5.71 10.66 3.54
CA LEU A 93 4.70 10.07 4.42
C LEU A 93 5.26 8.79 5.05
N GLU A 94 5.55 8.84 6.35
CA GLU A 94 5.89 7.64 7.10
C GLU A 94 4.60 6.92 7.51
N VAL A 95 4.51 5.64 7.15
CA VAL A 95 3.33 4.81 7.37
C VAL A 95 3.69 3.43 7.88
N GLU A 96 2.80 2.88 8.71
CA GLU A 96 2.73 1.44 8.95
C GLU A 96 1.76 0.84 7.93
N ALA A 97 2.17 -0.22 7.24
CA ALA A 97 1.26 -1.02 6.44
C ALA A 97 1.45 -2.50 6.82
N LYS A 98 0.35 -3.26 6.87
CA LYS A 98 0.37 -4.69 7.19
C LYS A 98 -0.86 -5.41 6.64
N PHE A 99 -0.72 -6.68 6.32
CA PHE A 99 -1.86 -7.56 6.13
C PHE A 99 -2.54 -7.82 7.48
N VAL A 100 -3.86 -7.66 7.51
CA VAL A 100 -4.71 -8.03 8.66
C VAL A 100 -5.64 -9.19 8.34
N GLN A 101 -5.92 -9.42 7.06
CA GLN A 101 -6.61 -10.61 6.56
C GLN A 101 -5.94 -11.09 5.27
N ASP A 102 -5.80 -12.39 5.08
CA ASP A 102 -5.20 -13.02 3.90
C ASP A 102 -5.96 -14.29 3.53
N GLN A 103 -6.50 -14.34 2.31
CA GLN A 103 -7.29 -15.49 1.85
C GLN A 103 -6.46 -16.77 1.79
N LEU A 104 -5.16 -16.68 1.53
CA LEU A 104 -4.28 -17.86 1.54
C LEU A 104 -4.14 -18.47 2.94
N ARG A 105 -4.43 -17.68 3.99
CA ARG A 105 -4.43 -18.12 5.39
C ARG A 105 -5.83 -18.52 5.88
N GLY A 106 -6.81 -18.58 4.99
CA GLY A 106 -8.19 -18.95 5.30
C GLY A 106 -9.11 -17.81 5.71
N ASP A 107 -8.67 -16.56 5.60
CA ASP A 107 -9.54 -15.40 5.83
C ASP A 107 -10.52 -15.17 4.67
N GLN A 108 -11.54 -14.35 4.89
CA GLN A 108 -12.59 -14.08 3.89
C GLN A 108 -12.10 -13.19 2.73
N VAL A 109 -11.19 -12.26 3.02
CA VAL A 109 -10.70 -11.25 2.06
C VAL A 109 -9.22 -11.00 2.28
N ASN A 110 -8.57 -10.42 1.27
CA ASN A 110 -7.24 -9.85 1.42
C ASN A 110 -7.38 -8.39 1.89
N GLU A 111 -6.92 -8.09 3.10
CA GLU A 111 -7.01 -6.75 3.69
C GLU A 111 -5.63 -6.25 4.11
N ILE A 112 -5.24 -5.09 3.56
CA ILE A 112 -4.05 -4.35 3.98
C ILE A 112 -4.50 -3.13 4.78
N ARG A 113 -4.09 -3.05 6.05
CA ARG A 113 -4.27 -1.89 6.90
C ARG A 113 -3.10 -0.93 6.68
N VAL A 114 -3.39 0.35 6.46
CA VAL A 114 -2.39 1.41 6.30
C VAL A 114 -2.67 2.51 7.34
N LYS A 115 -1.67 2.84 8.14
CA LYS A 115 -1.72 3.82 9.22
C LYS A 115 -0.65 4.88 9.03
N PHE A 116 -1.05 6.14 9.07
CA PHE A 116 -0.15 7.28 9.12
C PHE A 116 0.60 7.32 10.46
N ILE A 117 1.91 7.53 10.40
CA ILE A 117 2.78 7.65 11.59
C ILE A 117 3.25 9.09 11.74
N SER A 118 3.89 9.63 10.71
CA SER A 118 4.42 10.99 10.75
C SER A 118 4.71 11.49 9.33
N ARG A 119 4.94 12.80 9.20
CA ARG A 119 5.54 13.39 8.00
C ARG A 119 7.04 13.50 8.21
N ASN A 120 7.83 12.94 7.31
CA ASN A 120 9.28 13.11 7.34
C ASN A 120 9.60 14.55 6.94
N LYS A 121 10.45 15.22 7.73
CA LYS A 121 11.05 16.50 7.32
C LYS A 121 12.06 16.19 6.23
N GLU A 122 12.10 17.00 5.18
CA GLU A 122 13.13 16.86 4.14
C GLU A 122 14.51 16.74 4.78
N VAL A 123 15.29 15.73 4.37
CA VAL A 123 16.72 15.97 4.20
C VAL A 123 16.77 16.82 2.95
N VAL A 124 16.83 18.13 3.13
CA VAL A 124 17.20 19.03 2.04
C VAL A 124 18.56 18.51 1.60
N ALA A 125 18.62 17.88 0.42
CA ALA A 125 19.89 17.74 -0.27
C ALA A 125 20.28 19.18 -0.60
N GLY A 126 21.03 19.79 0.33
CA GLY A 126 21.72 21.02 0.04
C GLY A 126 22.68 20.71 -1.09
N ASP A 127 22.42 21.32 -2.25
CA ASP A 127 23.49 21.62 -3.19
C ASP A 127 24.45 22.57 -2.45
N ASP A 128 25.59 22.03 -2.02
CA ASP A 128 26.84 22.75 -1.82
C ASP A 128 27.94 22.02 -2.63
#